data_AF-A0A1F8H616-F1
#
_entry.id   AF-A0A1F8H616-F1
#
_cell.length_a   1.000
_cell.length_b   1.000
_cell.length_c   1.000
_cell.angle_alpha   90.00
_cell.angle_beta   90.00
_cell.angle_gamma   90.00
#
_symmetry.space_group_name_H-M   'P 1'
#
loop_
_entity.id
_entity.type
_entity.pdbx_description
1 polymer ?
#
loop_
_entity_poly.entity_id
_entity_poly.type
_entity_poly.pdbx_seq_one_letter_code
_entity_poly.pdbx_strand_id
1 'polypeptide(L)'
;MSIEINELKQMLRHSAAVLILDNGEPSFVVLDYATYKRMLQENDATPAYNSAVPTKSVQSGESELLERINKDILALKEQIEEEEKNLGLQE
;
A
#
# COMPACT_ATOMS: atom_id res chain seq x y z
N MET A 1 -33.31 13.42 -1.69
CA MET A 1 -32.86 13.67 -0.31
C MET A 1 -31.36 13.48 -0.31
N SER A 2 -30.61 14.54 -0.01
CA SER A 2 -29.16 14.45 0.08
C SER A 2 -28.80 14.40 1.56
N ILE A 3 -28.05 13.37 1.97
CA ILE A 3 -27.50 13.30 3.33
C ILE A 3 -26.36 14.30 3.45
N GLU A 4 -26.32 15.04 4.55
CA GLU A 4 -25.22 15.96 4.83
C GLU A 4 -24.06 15.20 5.49
N ILE A 5 -22.83 15.60 5.17
CA ILE A 5 -21.61 14.96 5.70
C ILE A 5 -21.55 15.01 7.24
N ASN A 6 -22.12 16.04 7.86
CA ASN A 6 -22.14 16.19 9.31
C ASN A 6 -23.09 15.19 9.99
N GLU A 7 -24.23 14.91 9.36
CA GLU A 7 -25.17 13.88 9.81
C GLU A 7 -24.54 12.49 9.72
N LEU A 8 -23.87 12.19 8.59
CA LEU A 8 -23.11 10.95 8.41
C LEU A 8 -22.02 10.79 9.47
N LYS A 9 -21.29 11.86 9.80
CA LYS A 9 -20.28 11.86 10.87
C LYS A 9 -20.91 11.64 12.26
N GLN A 10 -22.09 12.19 12.53
CA GLN A 10 -22.80 11.94 13.80
C GLN A 10 -23.23 10.48 13.91
N MET A 11 -23.78 9.90 12.83
CA MET A 11 -24.15 8.49 12.80
C MET A 11 -22.95 7.59 13.14
N LEU A 12 -21.80 7.81 12.51
CA LEU A 12 -20.56 7.07 12.78
C LEU A 12 -20.01 7.24 14.20
N ARG A 13 -20.37 8.30 14.94
CA ARG A 13 -19.96 8.45 16.34
C ARG A 13 -20.78 7.57 17.28
N HIS A 14 -22.01 7.23 16.88
CA HIS A 14 -22.95 6.45 17.68
C HIS A 14 -23.04 4.98 17.23
N SER A 15 -22.51 4.65 16.05
CA SER A 15 -22.49 3.29 15.49
C SER A 15 -21.08 2.87 15.08
N ALA A 16 -20.85 1.55 14.95
CA ALA A 16 -19.59 1.02 14.46
C ALA A 16 -19.42 1.18 12.93
N ALA A 17 -20.54 1.24 12.19
CA ALA A 17 -20.58 1.38 10.74
C ALA A 17 -21.90 2.00 10.31
N VAL A 18 -21.93 2.58 9.10
CA VAL A 18 -23.16 3.00 8.43
C VAL A 18 -23.28 2.24 7.12
N LEU A 19 -24.42 1.57 6.91
CA LEU A 19 -24.73 0.84 5.68
C LEU A 19 -25.67 1.68 4.81
N ILE A 20 -25.24 1.97 3.59
CA ILE A 20 -26.02 2.70 2.59
C ILE A 20 -26.67 1.66 1.68
N LEU A 21 -28.00 1.70 1.60
CA LEU A 21 -28.79 0.84 0.75
C LEU A 21 -29.20 1.58 -0.52
N ASP A 22 -29.17 0.91 -1.67
CA ASP A 22 -29.80 1.35 -2.90
C ASP A 22 -30.89 0.34 -3.29
N ASN A 23 -32.13 0.79 -3.47
CA ASN A 23 -33.30 -0.05 -3.73
C ASN A 23 -33.50 -1.23 -2.74
N GLY A 24 -33.08 -1.05 -1.48
CA GLY A 24 -33.17 -2.08 -0.44
C GLY A 24 -31.99 -3.06 -0.42
N GLU A 25 -31.04 -2.94 -1.34
CA GLU A 25 -29.82 -3.75 -1.38
C GLU A 25 -28.61 -2.98 -0.85
N PRO A 26 -27.70 -3.63 -0.10
CA PRO A 26 -26.45 -3.03 0.34
C PRO A 26 -25.62 -2.51 -0.82
N SER A 27 -25.34 -1.21 -0.83
CA SER A 27 -24.54 -0.56 -1.87
C SER A 27 -23.14 -0.19 -1.34
N PHE A 28 -23.08 0.48 -0.18
CA PHE A 28 -21.81 0.90 0.43
C PHE A 28 -21.83 0.72 1.95
N VAL A 29 -20.65 0.42 2.50
CA VAL A 29 -20.41 0.53 3.95
C VAL A 29 -19.44 1.68 4.20
N VAL A 30 -19.78 2.52 5.17
CA VAL A 30 -18.94 3.63 5.62
C VAL A 30 -18.45 3.30 7.03
N LEU A 31 -17.14 3.40 7.22
CA LEU A 31 -16.45 3.17 8.48
C LEU A 31 -15.60 4.40 8.82
N ASP A 32 -15.37 4.64 10.10
CA ASP A 32 -14.32 5.56 10.48
C ASP A 32 -12.95 4.97 10.10
N TYR A 33 -11.99 5.86 9.85
CA TYR A 33 -10.69 5.46 9.34
C TYR A 33 -9.89 4.58 10.33
N ALA A 34 -10.07 4.76 11.64
CA ALA A 34 -9.36 3.98 12.64
C ALA A 34 -9.88 2.53 12.67
N THR A 35 -11.20 2.35 12.57
CA THR A 35 -11.84 1.04 12.44
C THR A 35 -11.40 0.34 11.15
N TYR A 36 -11.43 1.04 10.00
CA TYR A 36 -10.93 0.50 8.73
C TYR A 36 -9.47 0.02 8.85
N LYS A 37 -8.59 0.85 9.42
CA LYS A 37 -7.17 0.50 9.58
C LYS A 37 -6.95 -0.70 10.49
N ARG A 38 -7.73 -0.84 11.57
CA ARG A 38 -7.67 -2.01 12.46
C ARG A 38 -8.07 -3.29 11.72
N MET A 39 -9.12 -3.22 10.92
CA MET A 39 -9.56 -4.36 10.11
C MET A 39 -8.49 -4.81 9.12
N LEU A 40 -7.78 -3.87 8.48
CA LEU A 40 -6.63 -4.24 7.64
C LEU A 40 -5.54 -4.97 8.45
N GLN A 41 -5.20 -4.46 9.62
CA GLN A 41 -4.18 -5.05 10.49
C GLN A 41 -4.55 -6.44 11.04
N GLU A 42 -5.83 -6.70 11.30
CA GLU A 42 -6.31 -8.04 11.69
C GLU A 42 -6.28 -9.03 10.52
N ASN A 43 -6.42 -8.56 9.28
CA ASN A 43 -6.30 -9.39 8.08
C ASN A 43 -4.83 -9.58 7.62
N ASP A 44 -3.91 -8.70 8.04
CA ASP A 44 -2.46 -8.79 7.80
C ASP A 44 -1.75 -9.86 8.67
N ALA A 45 -2.48 -10.71 9.39
CA ALA A 45 -1.95 -11.96 9.95
C ALA A 45 -1.59 -13.00 8.85
N THR A 46 -1.76 -12.67 7.57
CA THR A 46 -1.12 -13.34 6.42
C THR A 46 -0.66 -12.30 5.38
N PRO A 47 0.45 -12.53 4.65
CA PRO A 47 1.28 -11.46 4.10
C PRO A 47 0.78 -10.88 2.78
N ALA A 48 0.86 -9.54 2.70
CA ALA A 48 1.16 -8.70 1.53
C ALA A 48 0.25 -8.80 0.28
N TYR A 49 -0.53 -7.73 0.04
CA TYR A 49 -0.61 -7.14 -1.30
C TYR A 49 -0.96 -5.63 -1.26
N ASN A 50 0.06 -4.83 -1.57
CA ASN A 50 0.13 -3.41 -1.91
C ASN A 50 -1.18 -2.60 -2.07
N SER A 51 -1.31 -1.54 -1.26
CA SER A 51 -1.92 -0.27 -1.68
C SER A 51 -1.38 0.90 -0.85
N ALA A 52 -0.85 1.92 -1.54
CA ALA A 52 -0.25 3.16 -1.03
C ALA A 52 -1.17 3.88 -0.02
N VAL A 53 -0.72 4.57 1.04
CA VAL A 53 0.21 5.72 1.17
C VAL A 53 0.57 5.94 2.68
N PRO A 54 1.32 6.99 3.08
CA PRO A 54 2.75 7.04 3.39
C PRO A 54 3.08 6.87 4.91
N THR A 55 4.06 6.04 5.24
CA THR A 55 4.65 5.98 6.59
C THR A 55 6.09 6.48 6.54
N LYS A 56 6.31 7.73 6.97
CA LYS A 56 7.62 8.39 7.12
C LYS A 56 8.64 7.62 7.97
N SER A 57 8.24 6.57 8.69
CA SER A 57 9.13 5.73 9.50
C SER A 57 9.65 4.47 8.80
N VAL A 58 9.08 4.08 7.65
CA VAL A 58 9.53 2.89 6.87
C VAL A 58 10.46 3.31 5.72
N GLN A 59 10.37 4.56 5.28
CA GLN A 59 11.17 5.12 4.18
C GLN A 59 12.69 5.10 4.42
N SER A 60 13.15 5.08 5.67
CA SER A 60 14.60 5.03 5.95
C SER A 60 15.19 3.66 5.61
N GLY A 61 14.48 2.57 5.93
CA GLY A 61 14.92 1.22 5.60
C GLY A 61 14.73 0.90 4.13
N GLU A 62 13.61 1.34 3.54
CA GLU A 62 13.37 1.16 2.10
C GLU A 62 14.36 1.95 1.24
N SER A 63 14.70 3.19 1.60
CA SER A 63 15.70 3.97 0.86
C SER A 63 17.09 3.34 0.93
N GLU A 64 17.48 2.80 2.10
CA GLU A 64 18.74 2.08 2.26
C GLU A 64 18.77 0.79 1.42
N LEU A 65 17.67 0.04 1.40
CA LEU A 65 17.53 -1.15 0.56
C LEU A 65 17.58 -0.79 -0.93
N LEU A 66 16.90 0.28 -1.36
CA LEU A 66 16.94 0.75 -2.75
C LEU A 66 18.36 1.18 -3.16
N GLU A 67 19.09 1.87 -2.28
CA GLU A 67 20.47 2.28 -2.53
C GLU A 67 21.39 1.06 -2.66
N ARG A 68 21.22 0.06 -1.80
CA ARG A 68 21.94 -1.21 -1.87
C ARG A 68 21.64 -1.97 -3.15
N ILE A 69 20.37 -2.07 -3.54
CA ILE A 69 19.95 -2.73 -4.78
C ILE A 69 20.56 -2.01 -5.99
N ASN A 70 20.56 -0.68 -6.03
CA ASN A 70 21.17 0.07 -7.13
C ASN A 70 22.67 -0.15 -7.22
N LYS A 71 23.39 -0.26 -6.08
CA LYS A 71 24.80 -0.62 -6.08
C LYS A 71 25.05 -2.04 -6.58
N ASP A 72 24.25 -2.99 -6.12
CA ASP A 72 24.38 -4.39 -6.55
C ASP A 72 24.11 -4.53 -8.06
N ILE A 73 23.13 -3.80 -8.61
CA ILE A 73 22.87 -3.74 -10.04
C ILE A 73 24.07 -3.20 -10.81
N LEU A 74 24.72 -2.14 -10.33
CA LEU A 74 25.89 -1.57 -11.01
C LEU A 74 27.07 -2.54 -11.00
N ALA A 75 27.33 -3.20 -9.87
CA ALA A 75 28.39 -4.20 -9.77
C ALA A 75 28.13 -5.40 -10.69
N LEU A 76 26.88 -5.86 -10.78
CA LEU A 76 26.51 -6.94 -11.69
C LEU A 76 26.67 -6.54 -13.17
N LYS A 77 26.31 -5.30 -13.52
CA LYS A 77 26.51 -4.80 -14.89
C LYS A 77 27.98 -4.76 -15.28
N GLU A 78 28.85 -4.31 -14.38
CA GLU A 78 30.30 -4.30 -14.59
C GLU A 78 30.86 -5.72 -14.75
N GLN A 79 30.44 -6.66 -13.89
CA GLN A 79 30.83 -8.07 -14.01
C GLN A 79 30.40 -8.67 -15.34
N ILE A 80 29.16 -8.43 -15.76
CA ILE A 80 28.64 -8.91 -17.05
C ILE A 80 29.44 -8.31 -18.20
N GLU A 81 29.74 -7.01 -18.18
CA GLU A 81 30.55 -6.36 -19.23
C GLU A 81 31.96 -6.95 -19.31
N GLU A 82 32.59 -7.26 -18.16
CA GLU A 82 33.89 -7.93 -18.12
C GLU A 82 33.81 -9.36 -18.66
N GLU A 83 32.78 -10.12 -18.29
CA GLU A 83 32.54 -11.46 -18.82
C GLU A 83 32.26 -11.45 -20.33
N GLU A 84 31.44 -10.53 -20.83
CA GLU A 84 31.14 -10.37 -22.26
C GLU A 84 32.37 -9.98 -23.06
N LYS A 85 33.19 -9.06 -22.53
CA LYS A 85 34.48 -8.70 -23.13
C LYS A 85 35.46 -9.87 -23.14
N ASN A 86 35.49 -10.66 -22.06
CA ASN A 86 36.36 -11.83 -21.96
C ASN A 86 35.88 -13.00 -22.83
N LEU A 87 34.58 -13.09 -23.09
CA LEU A 87 33.95 -14.05 -24.01
C LEU A 87 33.94 -13.57 -25.47
N GLY A 88 34.38 -12.33 -25.74
CA GLY A 88 34.40 -11.75 -27.08
C GLY A 88 33.01 -11.54 -27.68
N LEU A 89 31.99 -11.35 -26.83
CA LEU A 89 30.59 -11.15 -27.23
C LEU A 89 30.22 -9.68 -27.45
N GLN A 90 31.17 -8.76 -27.37
CA GLN A 90 30.99 -7.38 -27.82
C GLN A 90 31.03 -7.34 -29.36
N GLU A 91 29.87 -7.14 -30.00
CA GLU A 91 29.79 -6.67 -31.40
C GLU A 91 30.30 -5.24 -31.54
#